data_AF-A0A834ZHL1-F1
#
_entry.id   AF-A0A834ZHL1-F1
#
_cell.length_a   1.000
_cell.length_b   1.000
_cell.length_c   1.000
_cell.angle_alpha   90.00
_cell.angle_beta   90.00
_cell.angle_gamma   90.00
#
_symmetry.space_group_name_H-M   'P 1'
#
loop_
_entity.id
_entity.type
_entity.pdbx_description
1 polymer ?
#
loop_
_entity_poly.entity_id
_entity_poly.type
_entity_poly.pdbx_seq_one_letter_code
_entity_poly.pdbx_strand_id
1 'polypeptide(L)'
;MKGGFLTQVRQGVAWNRVVRRLIDLSQTNANLLGATSVGLEASQLSGGDRYDDGIPSMSSVSLQEVGFSMEVYYKFNNLSLLREPLMLISGFVFFFVACIVYMHADMSISKSSASYLAKLQWDEVQAAIQQVQNIINRCLTVHDKLEASLRDLSRTGDVKACKATRKVADGLLKELSKELKPLLGFLQSSPQAAQIWPKVEELIAKEREMQEKLMLKHSTVVDCYEKKSGGREIENRVASHQQKLTALRQEVDELLEVIDEI
;
A
#
# COMPACT_ATOMS: atom_id res chain seq x y z
N MET A 1 -15.49 -27.16 14.20
CA MET A 1 -15.48 -25.68 14.28
C MET A 1 -14.38 -25.15 13.34
N LYS A 2 -14.68 -24.98 12.04
CA LYS A 2 -13.70 -24.60 10.99
C LYS A 2 -14.16 -23.38 10.16
N GLY A 3 -15.11 -22.59 10.65
CA GLY A 3 -15.76 -21.52 9.88
C GLY A 3 -15.35 -20.07 10.20
N GLY A 4 -14.55 -19.83 11.24
CA GLY A 4 -14.31 -18.47 11.75
C GLY A 4 -13.03 -17.78 11.28
N PHE A 5 -12.09 -18.49 10.65
CA PHE A 5 -10.75 -17.96 10.35
C PHE A 5 -10.63 -17.31 8.96
N LEU A 6 -11.48 -17.74 8.02
CA LEU A 6 -11.51 -17.20 6.64
C LEU A 6 -12.10 -15.78 6.57
N THR A 7 -12.90 -15.37 7.54
CA THR A 7 -13.53 -14.05 7.59
C THR A 7 -12.60 -12.96 8.12
N GLN A 8 -11.57 -13.31 8.90
CA GLN A 8 -10.64 -12.33 9.49
C GLN A 8 -9.48 -11.98 8.55
N VAL A 9 -9.00 -12.93 7.73
CA VAL A 9 -7.96 -12.68 6.70
C VAL A 9 -8.51 -11.82 5.55
N ARG A 10 -9.78 -12.00 5.18
CA ARG A 10 -10.46 -11.22 4.14
C ARG A 10 -10.53 -9.72 4.44
N GLN A 11 -10.57 -9.32 5.72
CA GLN A 11 -10.62 -7.91 6.11
C GLN A 11 -9.27 -7.20 5.96
N GLY A 12 -8.14 -7.92 6.07
CA GLY A 12 -6.81 -7.35 5.86
C GLY A 12 -6.50 -7.02 4.39
N VAL A 13 -6.95 -7.87 3.47
CA VAL A 13 -6.73 -7.69 2.02
C VAL A 13 -7.56 -6.52 1.47
N ALA A 14 -8.77 -6.33 1.98
CA ALA A 14 -9.61 -5.18 1.62
C ALA A 14 -8.99 -3.85 2.08
N TRP A 15 -8.35 -3.82 3.25
CA TRP A 15 -7.66 -2.63 3.76
C TRP A 15 -6.44 -2.28 2.90
N ASN A 16 -5.64 -3.28 2.47
CA ASN A 16 -4.52 -3.06 1.56
C ASN A 16 -4.95 -2.52 0.18
N ARG A 17 -6.11 -2.97 -0.35
CA ARG A 17 -6.69 -2.41 -1.59
C ARG A 17 -7.11 -0.95 -1.44
N VAL A 18 -7.72 -0.59 -0.30
CA VAL A 18 -8.12 0.79 -0.01
C VAL A 18 -6.89 1.69 0.18
N VAL A 19 -5.86 1.20 0.87
CA VAL A 19 -4.60 1.93 1.06
C VAL A 19 -3.87 2.12 -0.28
N ARG A 20 -3.85 1.12 -1.17
CA ARG A 20 -3.23 1.25 -2.51
C ARG A 20 -3.99 2.26 -3.40
N ARG A 21 -5.33 2.25 -3.40
CA ARG A 21 -6.12 3.29 -4.08
C ARG A 21 -5.90 4.68 -3.51
N LEU A 22 -5.73 4.81 -2.19
CA LEU A 22 -5.43 6.09 -1.55
C LEU A 22 -4.03 6.62 -1.93
N ILE A 23 -3.05 5.72 -2.09
CA ILE A 23 -1.70 6.08 -2.56
C ILE A 23 -1.74 6.55 -4.02
N ASP A 24 -2.46 5.85 -4.90
CA ASP A 24 -2.61 6.25 -6.31
C ASP A 24 -3.41 7.56 -6.47
N LEU A 25 -4.44 7.76 -5.66
CA LEU A 25 -5.21 9.02 -5.61
C LEU A 25 -4.35 10.18 -5.07
N SER A 26 -3.49 9.94 -4.09
CA SER A 26 -2.54 10.94 -3.57
C SER A 26 -1.51 11.35 -4.62
N GLN A 27 -0.96 10.39 -5.37
CA GLN A 27 0.04 10.64 -6.41
C GLN A 27 -0.57 11.39 -7.62
N THR A 28 -1.85 11.17 -7.90
CA THR A 28 -2.59 11.86 -8.98
C THR A 28 -2.98 13.29 -8.58
N ASN A 29 -3.31 13.52 -7.30
CA ASN A 29 -3.72 14.84 -6.81
C ASN A 29 -2.54 15.80 -6.55
N ALA A 30 -1.36 15.27 -6.21
CA ALA A 30 -0.13 16.06 -6.06
C ALA A 30 0.33 16.74 -7.37
N ASN A 31 -0.01 16.18 -8.53
CA ASN A 31 0.31 16.75 -9.83
C ASN A 31 -0.71 17.80 -10.32
N LEU A 32 -1.90 17.86 -9.70
CA LEU A 32 -2.94 18.85 -10.03
C LEU A 32 -2.90 20.09 -9.12
N LEU A 33 -2.36 19.96 -7.90
CA LEU A 33 -2.24 21.07 -6.94
C LEU A 33 -0.95 21.90 -7.07
N GLY A 34 0.01 21.48 -7.90
CA GLY A 34 1.23 22.24 -8.19
C GLY A 34 1.04 23.46 -9.11
N ALA A 35 -0.16 23.68 -9.66
CA ALA A 35 -0.44 24.74 -10.64
C ALA A 35 -1.30 25.90 -10.11
N THR A 36 -1.75 25.90 -8.84
CA THR A 36 -2.54 27.00 -8.28
C THR A 36 -2.27 27.22 -6.79
N SER A 37 -1.42 28.19 -6.46
CA SER A 37 -1.66 29.17 -5.38
C SER A 37 -0.51 30.15 -5.30
N VAL A 38 -0.67 31.23 -6.05
CA VAL A 38 -0.03 32.51 -5.77
C VAL A 38 -0.77 33.11 -4.58
N GLY A 39 0.00 33.51 -3.56
CA GLY A 39 -0.26 34.44 -2.46
C GLY A 39 -1.70 34.71 -2.00
N LEU A 40 -1.94 34.58 -0.69
CA LEU A 40 -2.58 35.68 0.05
C LEU A 40 -2.26 35.64 1.55
N GLU A 41 -2.24 36.86 2.06
CA GLU A 41 -1.62 37.41 3.25
C GLU A 41 -2.33 37.09 4.58
N ALA A 42 -1.64 37.49 5.65
CA ALA A 42 -1.96 37.41 7.06
C ALA A 42 -3.20 38.21 7.52
N SER A 43 -3.73 37.83 8.69
CA SER A 43 -4.27 38.68 9.78
C SER A 43 -4.69 37.74 10.93
N GLN A 44 -4.04 37.64 12.10
CA GLN A 44 -3.89 38.60 13.22
C GLN A 44 -5.20 39.25 13.67
N LEU A 45 -5.81 38.67 14.73
CA LEU A 45 -6.75 39.26 15.70
C LEU A 45 -6.65 38.33 16.95
N SER A 46 -6.06 38.69 18.09
CA SER A 46 -6.25 39.82 19.03
C SER A 46 -7.48 39.66 19.95
N GLY A 47 -7.20 39.71 21.27
CA GLY A 47 -8.16 39.87 22.38
C GLY A 47 -8.69 38.56 22.97
N GLY A 48 -8.76 38.32 24.27
CA GLY A 48 -8.60 39.17 25.45
C GLY A 48 -9.30 38.49 26.64
N ASP A 49 -8.71 38.63 27.84
CA ASP A 49 -9.32 38.66 29.19
C ASP A 49 -10.14 37.43 29.67
N ARG A 50 -9.75 36.67 30.70
CA ARG A 50 -9.42 36.98 32.12
C ARG A 50 -10.61 37.55 32.94
N TYR A 51 -11.25 36.66 33.69
CA TYR A 51 -11.99 36.80 34.95
C TYR A 51 -11.81 35.42 35.65
N ASP A 52 -11.13 35.18 36.77
CA ASP A 52 -11.09 35.82 38.10
C ASP A 52 -12.46 36.22 38.62
N ASP A 53 -13.02 35.41 39.52
CA ASP A 53 -13.37 35.86 40.87
C ASP A 53 -13.98 34.74 41.73
N GLY A 54 -13.47 34.65 42.97
CA GLY A 54 -14.33 34.79 44.15
C GLY A 54 -15.09 33.57 44.68
N ILE A 55 -14.41 32.74 45.46
CA ILE A 55 -14.95 32.22 46.73
C ILE A 55 -14.94 33.42 47.70
N PRO A 56 -16.03 33.79 48.43
CA PRO A 56 -16.37 33.04 49.64
C PRO A 56 -17.81 33.10 50.20
N SER A 57 -18.07 32.11 51.06
CA SER A 57 -18.73 32.21 52.37
C SER A 57 -20.24 31.95 52.55
N MET A 58 -20.46 31.10 53.57
CA MET A 58 -21.52 31.11 54.59
C MET A 58 -22.95 30.74 54.19
N SER A 59 -23.35 29.57 54.66
CA SER A 59 -24.67 29.37 55.27
C SER A 59 -24.55 28.32 56.37
N SER A 60 -24.39 28.83 57.59
CA SER A 60 -24.51 28.11 58.85
C SER A 60 -25.96 27.64 59.06
N VAL A 61 -26.14 26.37 59.42
CA VAL A 61 -27.33 25.91 60.15
C VAL A 61 -26.86 25.04 61.30
N SER A 62 -26.81 25.64 62.48
CA SER A 62 -26.55 25.00 63.76
C SER A 62 -27.87 24.48 64.34
N LEU A 63 -27.98 23.16 64.49
CA LEU A 63 -28.91 22.54 65.45
C LEU A 63 -28.09 22.11 66.66
N GLN A 64 -28.34 22.80 67.77
CA GLN A 64 -27.65 22.63 69.04
C GLN A 64 -28.39 21.62 69.90
N GLU A 65 -27.77 20.48 70.20
CA GLU A 65 -28.16 19.57 71.27
C GLU A 65 -26.89 19.13 72.01
N VAL A 66 -26.83 19.49 73.30
CA VAL A 66 -25.90 19.05 74.37
C VAL A 66 -24.40 19.32 74.14
N GLY A 67 -23.92 20.37 74.79
CA GLY A 67 -22.54 20.86 74.71
C GLY A 67 -21.51 19.94 75.36
N PHE A 68 -20.67 19.35 74.52
CA PHE A 68 -19.22 19.39 74.71
C PHE A 68 -18.53 19.31 73.35
N SER A 69 -18.17 20.46 72.77
CA SER A 69 -17.33 20.48 71.56
C SER A 69 -15.87 20.42 72.00
N MET A 70 -15.30 19.20 72.09
CA MET A 70 -13.84 19.01 72.15
C MET A 70 -13.25 19.51 70.82
N GLU A 71 -12.70 20.73 70.79
CA GLU A 71 -12.01 21.25 69.61
C GLU A 71 -10.58 20.67 69.57
N VAL A 72 -10.41 19.56 68.85
CA VAL A 72 -9.11 18.91 68.66
C VAL A 72 -8.42 19.51 67.44
N TYR A 73 -7.37 20.33 67.66
CA TYR A 73 -6.56 20.90 66.59
C TYR A 73 -5.69 19.81 65.94
N TYR A 74 -6.16 19.26 64.83
CA TYR A 74 -5.38 18.36 63.98
C TYR A 74 -4.69 19.15 62.87
N LYS A 75 -3.35 19.19 62.87
CA LYS A 75 -2.58 19.78 61.77
C LYS A 75 -2.54 18.80 60.61
N PHE A 76 -3.55 18.85 59.74
CA PHE A 76 -3.68 17.93 58.61
C PHE A 76 -2.69 18.32 57.49
N ASN A 77 -1.82 17.40 57.10
CA ASN A 77 -0.96 17.57 55.93
C ASN A 77 -1.76 17.17 54.68
N ASN A 78 -2.07 18.12 53.80
CA ASN A 78 -2.89 17.86 52.59
C ASN A 78 -2.31 16.78 51.67
N LEU A 79 -0.98 16.59 51.68
CA LEU A 79 -0.31 15.53 50.91
C LEU A 79 -0.60 14.11 51.45
N SER A 80 -0.94 13.97 52.73
CA SER A 80 -1.29 12.66 53.31
C SER A 80 -2.67 12.19 52.85
N LEU A 81 -3.61 13.11 52.58
CA LEU A 81 -4.93 12.78 52.01
C LEU A 81 -4.83 12.24 50.57
N LEU A 82 -3.81 12.67 49.83
CA LEU A 82 -3.55 12.24 48.46
C LEU A 82 -2.86 10.86 48.39
N ARG A 83 -2.36 10.32 49.51
CA ARG A 83 -1.66 9.02 49.55
C ARG A 83 -2.61 7.85 49.29
N GLU A 84 -3.82 7.91 49.82
CA GLU A 84 -4.86 6.89 49.62
C GLU A 84 -5.27 6.75 48.14
N PRO A 85 -5.63 7.83 47.42
CA PRO A 85 -5.95 7.73 46.00
C PRO A 85 -4.71 7.43 45.13
N LEU A 86 -3.52 7.95 45.47
CA LEU A 86 -2.29 7.63 44.75
C LEU A 86 -1.94 6.15 44.79
N MET A 87 -2.20 5.46 45.91
CA MET A 87 -1.94 4.02 46.03
C MET A 87 -2.80 3.22 45.05
N LEU A 88 -4.07 3.60 44.88
CA LEU A 88 -5.01 2.94 43.97
C LEU A 88 -4.61 3.17 42.50
N ILE A 89 -4.27 4.41 42.14
CA ILE A 89 -3.82 4.78 40.79
C ILE A 89 -2.52 4.03 40.46
N SER A 90 -1.56 3.99 41.39
CA SER A 90 -0.31 3.25 41.24
C SER A 90 -0.57 1.76 41.00
N GLY A 91 -1.44 1.12 41.80
CA GLY A 91 -1.79 -0.29 41.61
C GLY A 91 -2.38 -0.58 40.23
N PHE A 92 -3.26 0.30 39.74
CA PHE A 92 -3.87 0.14 38.43
C PHE A 92 -2.86 0.35 37.30
N VAL A 93 -1.95 1.31 37.44
CA VAL A 93 -0.85 1.54 36.49
C VAL A 93 0.10 0.35 36.47
N PHE A 94 0.51 -0.20 37.63
CA PHE A 94 1.36 -1.38 37.69
C PHE A 94 0.67 -2.61 37.10
N PHE A 95 -0.62 -2.79 37.33
CA PHE A 95 -1.40 -3.86 36.71
C PHE A 95 -1.45 -3.69 35.19
N PHE A 96 -1.70 -2.49 34.70
CA PHE A 96 -1.75 -2.21 33.26
C PHE A 96 -0.39 -2.43 32.60
N VAL A 97 0.70 -1.97 33.22
CA VAL A 97 2.06 -2.22 32.76
C VAL A 97 2.37 -3.71 32.80
N ALA A 98 1.97 -4.44 33.84
CA ALA A 98 2.13 -5.90 33.91
C ALA A 98 1.31 -6.61 32.82
N CYS A 99 0.11 -6.14 32.50
CA CYS A 99 -0.70 -6.67 31.39
C CYS A 99 -0.07 -6.37 30.03
N ILE A 100 0.45 -5.17 29.82
CA ILE A 100 1.18 -4.80 28.58
C ILE A 100 2.44 -5.66 28.46
N VAL A 101 3.24 -5.75 29.53
CA VAL A 101 4.44 -6.58 29.56
C VAL A 101 4.08 -8.05 29.42
N TYR A 102 2.95 -8.54 29.93
CA TYR A 102 2.49 -9.91 29.71
C TYR A 102 2.03 -10.16 28.26
N MET A 103 1.42 -9.16 27.60
CA MET A 103 1.08 -9.24 26.18
C MET A 103 2.32 -9.14 25.27
N HIS A 104 3.33 -8.37 25.68
CA HIS A 104 4.59 -8.19 24.94
C HIS A 104 5.65 -9.23 25.27
N ALA A 105 5.64 -9.79 26.49
CA ALA A 105 6.37 -10.97 26.87
C ALA A 105 5.62 -12.13 26.25
N ASP A 106 5.95 -12.33 24.99
CA ASP A 106 5.48 -13.39 24.13
C ASP A 106 5.95 -14.75 24.70
N MET A 107 5.36 -15.17 25.84
CA MET A 107 5.39 -16.55 26.35
C MET A 107 4.44 -17.42 25.52
N SER A 108 4.40 -17.19 24.21
CA SER A 108 3.90 -18.19 23.29
C SER A 108 4.98 -19.26 23.13
N ILE A 109 4.80 -20.36 23.85
CA ILE A 109 5.37 -21.68 23.52
C ILE A 109 4.99 -22.14 22.08
N SER A 110 4.27 -21.32 21.30
CA SER A 110 3.80 -21.61 19.95
C SER A 110 4.32 -20.68 18.86
N LYS A 111 5.52 -20.10 19.01
CA LYS A 111 6.37 -19.75 17.85
C LYS A 111 6.72 -20.97 16.98
N SER A 112 6.45 -22.19 17.49
CA SER A 112 6.50 -23.48 16.78
C SER A 112 5.12 -24.02 16.36
N SER A 113 4.01 -23.30 16.58
CA SER A 113 2.72 -23.79 16.07
C SER A 113 2.73 -23.74 14.54
N ALA A 114 2.33 -24.85 13.92
CA ALA A 114 2.25 -24.96 12.47
C ALA A 114 1.42 -23.83 11.84
N SER A 115 0.45 -23.26 12.57
CA SER A 115 -0.36 -22.12 12.13
C SER A 115 0.39 -20.78 12.13
N TYR A 116 1.25 -20.50 13.11
CA TYR A 116 2.07 -19.28 13.15
C TYR A 116 3.16 -19.31 12.07
N LEU A 117 3.85 -20.45 11.94
CA LEU A 117 4.86 -20.63 10.89
C LEU A 117 4.24 -20.59 9.49
N ALA A 118 3.06 -21.18 9.30
CA ALA A 118 2.35 -21.09 8.02
C ALA A 118 1.93 -19.65 7.68
N LYS A 119 1.56 -18.83 8.69
CA LYS A 119 1.29 -17.40 8.46
C LYS A 119 2.53 -16.64 8.03
N LEU A 120 3.64 -16.82 8.73
CA LEU A 120 4.90 -16.15 8.38
C LEU A 120 5.37 -16.53 6.97
N GLN A 121 5.28 -17.83 6.62
CA GLN A 121 5.60 -18.31 5.27
C GLN A 121 4.63 -17.77 4.21
N TRP A 122 3.35 -17.60 4.57
CA TRP A 122 2.38 -16.97 3.68
C TRP A 122 2.70 -15.49 3.43
N ASP A 123 3.12 -14.76 4.46
CA ASP A 123 3.53 -13.35 4.34
C ASP A 123 4.75 -13.20 3.41
N GLU A 124 5.72 -14.11 3.48
CA GLU A 124 6.88 -14.14 2.58
C GLU A 124 6.47 -14.43 1.12
N VAL A 125 5.57 -15.40 0.90
CA VAL A 125 5.02 -15.71 -0.43
C VAL A 125 4.25 -14.52 -0.99
N GLN A 126 3.43 -13.86 -0.16
CA GLN A 126 2.68 -12.68 -0.57
C GLN A 126 3.61 -11.52 -0.93
N ALA A 127 4.68 -11.31 -0.16
CA ALA A 127 5.70 -10.30 -0.48
C ALA A 127 6.39 -10.60 -1.83
N ALA A 128 6.72 -11.86 -2.11
CA ALA A 128 7.29 -12.27 -3.39
C ALA A 128 6.30 -12.08 -4.56
N ILE A 129 5.02 -12.42 -4.39
CA ILE A 129 3.96 -12.17 -5.38
C ILE A 129 3.84 -10.66 -5.68
N GLN A 130 3.88 -9.82 -4.64
CA GLN A 130 3.83 -8.37 -4.81
C GLN A 130 5.04 -7.82 -5.59
N GLN A 131 6.22 -8.38 -5.36
CA GLN A 131 7.40 -8.03 -6.17
C GLN A 131 7.24 -8.48 -7.63
N VAL A 132 6.68 -9.66 -7.89
CA VAL A 132 6.35 -10.11 -9.25
C VAL A 132 5.38 -9.15 -9.92
N GLN A 133 4.28 -8.78 -9.25
CA GLN A 133 3.31 -7.81 -9.78
C GLN A 133 3.97 -6.46 -10.11
N ASN A 134 4.85 -5.96 -9.22
CA ASN A 134 5.58 -4.72 -9.48
C ASN A 134 6.49 -4.82 -10.72
N ILE A 135 7.20 -5.94 -10.88
CA ILE A 135 8.01 -6.21 -12.08
C ILE A 135 7.14 -6.23 -13.34
N ILE A 136 5.99 -6.92 -13.31
CA ILE A 136 5.06 -6.98 -14.44
C ILE A 136 4.51 -5.58 -14.77
N ASN A 137 4.12 -4.78 -13.78
CA ASN A 137 3.68 -3.40 -14.00
C ASN A 137 4.77 -2.52 -14.62
N ARG A 138 6.03 -2.72 -14.22
CA ARG A 138 7.18 -2.05 -14.84
C ARG A 138 7.35 -2.51 -16.30
N CYS A 139 7.18 -3.79 -16.61
CA CYS A 139 7.17 -4.30 -17.99
C CYS A 139 6.06 -3.67 -18.83
N LEU A 140 4.82 -3.62 -18.32
CA LEU A 140 3.68 -2.97 -18.98
C LEU A 140 3.97 -1.50 -19.30
N THR A 141 4.57 -0.77 -18.36
CA THR A 141 4.98 0.63 -18.57
C THR A 141 6.01 0.74 -19.71
N VAL A 142 6.95 -0.20 -19.82
CA VAL A 142 7.92 -0.23 -20.93
C VAL A 142 7.22 -0.55 -22.26
N HIS A 143 6.22 -1.45 -22.26
CA HIS A 143 5.40 -1.74 -23.43
C HIS A 143 4.62 -0.50 -23.92
N ASP A 144 4.04 0.27 -23.00
CA ASP A 144 3.32 1.51 -23.34
C ASP A 144 4.24 2.56 -23.95
N LYS A 145 5.47 2.68 -23.45
CA LYS A 145 6.50 3.57 -24.04
C LYS A 145 6.89 3.13 -25.46
N LEU A 146 7.01 1.82 -25.69
CA LEU A 146 7.25 1.25 -27.02
C LEU A 146 6.10 1.56 -27.98
N GLU A 147 4.85 1.40 -27.55
CA GLU A 147 3.69 1.76 -28.38
C GLU A 147 3.58 3.28 -28.62
N ALA A 148 3.88 4.10 -27.62
CA ALA A 148 3.95 5.55 -27.80
C ALA A 148 5.01 5.94 -28.84
N SER A 149 6.20 5.33 -28.79
CA SER A 149 7.26 5.54 -29.79
C SER A 149 6.83 5.14 -31.20
N LEU A 150 5.97 4.13 -31.36
CA LEU A 150 5.41 3.78 -32.67
C LEU A 150 4.42 4.84 -33.17
N ARG A 151 3.58 5.38 -32.28
CA ARG A 151 2.67 6.49 -32.64
C ARG A 151 3.45 7.75 -33.00
N ASP A 152 4.52 8.05 -32.28
CA ASP A 152 5.40 9.18 -32.58
C ASP A 152 6.18 8.98 -33.88
N LEU A 153 6.63 7.76 -34.18
CA LEU A 153 7.20 7.43 -35.49
C LEU A 153 6.19 7.72 -36.62
N SER A 154 4.91 7.36 -36.41
CA SER A 154 3.89 7.65 -37.42
C SER A 154 3.66 9.14 -37.66
N ARG A 155 3.84 9.96 -36.64
CA ARG A 155 3.68 11.42 -36.71
C ARG A 155 4.91 12.14 -37.25
N THR A 156 6.10 11.72 -36.83
CA THR A 156 7.37 12.45 -37.07
C THR A 156 8.20 11.84 -38.19
N GLY A 157 7.99 10.55 -38.49
CA GLY A 157 8.83 9.78 -39.42
C GLY A 157 10.24 9.47 -38.89
N ASP A 158 10.55 9.75 -37.62
CA ASP A 158 11.89 9.52 -37.07
C ASP A 158 12.14 8.06 -36.68
N VAL A 159 12.61 7.29 -37.66
CA VAL A 159 13.00 5.88 -37.49
C VAL A 159 14.17 5.71 -36.52
N LYS A 160 15.09 6.69 -36.43
CA LYS A 160 16.29 6.58 -35.59
C LYS A 160 15.92 6.69 -34.11
N ALA A 161 15.10 7.67 -33.75
CA ALA A 161 14.56 7.81 -32.39
C ALA A 161 13.74 6.57 -31.96
N CYS A 162 12.95 6.02 -32.90
CA CYS A 162 12.15 4.83 -32.65
C CYS A 162 13.01 3.56 -32.42
N LYS A 163 14.09 3.37 -33.21
CA LYS A 163 15.06 2.27 -33.01
C LYS A 163 15.85 2.44 -31.70
N ALA A 164 16.23 3.66 -31.34
CA ALA A 164 16.91 3.94 -30.08
C ALA A 164 16.02 3.61 -28.87
N THR A 165 14.76 4.04 -28.90
CA THR A 165 13.78 3.73 -27.84
C THR A 165 13.55 2.23 -27.70
N ARG A 166 13.46 1.49 -28.82
CA ARG A 166 13.39 0.01 -28.78
C ARG A 166 14.60 -0.60 -28.06
N LYS A 167 15.80 -0.11 -28.35
CA LYS A 167 17.04 -0.64 -27.74
C LYS A 167 17.07 -0.40 -26.22
N VAL A 168 16.62 0.78 -25.77
CA VAL A 168 16.50 1.08 -24.34
C VAL A 168 15.45 0.18 -23.67
N ALA A 169 14.28 0.04 -24.30
CA ALA A 169 13.21 -0.82 -23.80
C ALA A 169 13.65 -2.30 -23.70
N ASP A 170 14.33 -2.83 -24.72
CA ASP A 170 14.88 -4.20 -24.71
C ASP A 170 15.90 -4.42 -23.59
N GLY A 171 16.72 -3.40 -23.29
CA GLY A 171 17.63 -3.43 -22.14
C GLY A 171 16.89 -3.54 -20.81
N LEU A 172 15.87 -2.71 -20.60
CA LEU A 172 15.04 -2.72 -19.39
C LEU A 172 14.27 -4.03 -19.23
N LEU A 173 13.68 -4.57 -20.30
CA LEU A 173 12.94 -5.85 -20.25
C LEU A 173 13.87 -7.03 -19.91
N LYS A 174 15.11 -7.01 -20.41
CA LYS A 174 16.12 -8.02 -20.05
C LYS A 174 16.55 -7.92 -18.59
N GLU A 175 16.63 -6.71 -18.04
CA GLU A 175 16.93 -6.47 -16.62
C GLU A 175 15.78 -6.93 -15.72
N LEU A 176 14.54 -6.51 -16.02
CA LEU A 176 13.33 -6.96 -15.33
C LEU A 176 13.17 -8.49 -15.39
N SER A 177 13.48 -9.12 -16.53
CA SER A 177 13.47 -10.58 -16.64
C SER A 177 14.52 -11.27 -15.77
N LYS A 178 15.64 -10.61 -15.44
CA LYS A 178 16.65 -11.16 -14.51
C LYS A 178 16.18 -11.02 -13.06
N GLU A 179 15.56 -9.90 -12.71
CA GLU A 179 14.93 -9.67 -11.40
C GLU A 179 13.79 -10.67 -11.13
N LEU A 180 13.06 -11.08 -12.17
CA LEU A 180 11.95 -12.02 -12.05
C LEU A 180 12.40 -13.45 -11.72
N LYS A 181 13.50 -13.94 -12.30
CA LYS A 181 13.99 -15.31 -12.13
C LYS A 181 14.14 -15.79 -10.67
N PRO A 182 14.78 -15.04 -9.75
CA PRO A 182 14.90 -15.48 -8.36
C PRO A 182 13.55 -15.57 -7.64
N LEU A 183 12.60 -14.67 -7.95
CA LEU A 183 11.26 -14.70 -7.37
C LEU A 183 10.47 -15.92 -7.83
N LEU A 184 10.65 -16.33 -9.09
CA LEU A 184 10.08 -17.55 -9.62
C LEU A 184 10.64 -18.80 -8.97
N GLY A 185 11.96 -18.88 -8.78
CA GLY A 185 12.56 -19.98 -8.04
C GLY A 185 12.05 -20.08 -6.59
N PHE A 186 11.86 -18.93 -5.93
CA PHE A 186 11.31 -18.88 -4.58
C PHE A 186 9.84 -19.34 -4.53
N LEU A 187 8.98 -18.81 -5.40
CA LEU A 187 7.57 -19.20 -5.43
C LEU A 187 7.38 -20.67 -5.85
N GLN A 188 8.17 -21.19 -6.79
CA GLN A 188 8.10 -22.59 -7.21
C GLN A 188 8.52 -23.57 -6.09
N SER A 189 9.52 -23.20 -5.29
CA SER A 189 10.00 -24.03 -4.18
C SER A 189 9.14 -23.93 -2.92
N SER A 190 8.24 -22.94 -2.86
CA SER A 190 7.35 -22.73 -1.72
C SER A 190 6.08 -23.58 -1.83
N PRO A 191 5.84 -24.53 -0.90
CA PRO A 191 4.64 -25.37 -0.92
C PRO A 191 3.36 -24.56 -0.65
N GLN A 192 3.44 -23.40 0.02
CA GLN A 192 2.30 -22.49 0.21
C GLN A 192 1.84 -21.87 -1.11
N ALA A 193 2.75 -21.61 -2.05
CA ALA A 193 2.42 -20.99 -3.32
C ALA A 193 1.78 -21.97 -4.32
N ALA A 194 1.63 -23.26 -4.02
CA ALA A 194 1.20 -24.28 -4.98
C ALA A 194 -0.11 -23.97 -5.72
N GLN A 195 -1.04 -23.23 -5.10
CA GLN A 195 -2.32 -22.86 -5.73
C GLN A 195 -2.24 -21.56 -6.54
N ILE A 196 -1.27 -20.68 -6.23
CA ILE A 196 -1.10 -19.35 -6.84
C ILE A 196 -0.04 -19.39 -7.95
N TRP A 197 0.98 -20.22 -7.76
CA TRP A 197 2.06 -20.47 -8.71
C TRP A 197 1.60 -20.65 -10.16
N PRO A 198 0.62 -21.52 -10.49
CA PRO A 198 0.17 -21.68 -11.87
C PRO A 198 -0.41 -20.40 -12.48
N LYS A 199 -1.08 -19.56 -11.69
CA LYS A 199 -1.61 -18.25 -12.15
C LYS A 199 -0.49 -17.25 -12.39
N VAL A 200 0.52 -17.23 -11.51
CA VAL A 200 1.70 -16.37 -11.67
C VAL A 200 2.52 -16.78 -12.89
N GLU A 201 2.68 -18.09 -13.10
CA GLU A 201 3.35 -18.65 -14.28
C GLU A 201 2.60 -18.30 -15.57
N GLU A 202 1.27 -18.43 -15.58
CA GLU A 202 0.42 -18.03 -16.70
C GLU A 202 0.51 -16.53 -17.00
N LEU A 203 0.44 -15.68 -15.96
CA LEU A 203 0.61 -14.23 -16.10
C LEU A 203 1.93 -13.87 -16.78
N ILE A 204 3.03 -14.52 -16.37
CA ILE A 204 4.35 -14.28 -16.93
C ILE A 204 4.46 -14.80 -18.36
N ALA A 205 3.86 -15.95 -18.66
CA ALA A 205 3.80 -16.47 -20.01
C ALA A 205 3.06 -15.50 -20.94
N LYS A 206 1.93 -14.95 -20.49
CA LYS A 206 1.13 -13.96 -21.23
C LYS A 206 1.86 -12.64 -21.41
N GLU A 207 2.57 -12.17 -20.39
CA GLU A 207 3.43 -10.98 -20.49
C GLU A 207 4.54 -11.16 -21.54
N ARG A 208 5.20 -12.33 -21.55
CA ARG A 208 6.24 -12.64 -22.54
C ARG A 208 5.69 -12.75 -23.95
N GLU A 209 4.53 -13.39 -24.11
CA GLU A 209 3.86 -13.48 -25.41
C GLU A 209 3.53 -12.08 -25.94
N MET A 210 2.99 -11.21 -25.08
CA MET A 210 2.72 -9.82 -25.41
C MET A 210 4.00 -9.07 -25.82
N GLN A 211 5.09 -9.24 -25.07
CA GLN A 211 6.39 -8.65 -25.39
C GLN A 211 6.86 -9.06 -26.80
N GLU A 212 6.77 -10.35 -27.14
CA GLU A 212 7.16 -10.86 -28.46
C GLU A 212 6.31 -10.26 -29.59
N LYS A 213 4.98 -10.20 -29.41
CA LYS A 213 4.08 -9.59 -30.40
C LYS A 213 4.35 -8.11 -30.58
N LEU A 214 4.64 -7.38 -29.51
CA LEU A 214 4.96 -5.97 -29.56
C LEU A 214 6.29 -5.71 -30.29
N MET A 215 7.30 -6.54 -30.05
CA MET A 215 8.60 -6.45 -30.74
C MET A 215 8.46 -6.75 -32.23
N LEU A 216 7.62 -7.73 -32.60
CA LEU A 216 7.31 -8.04 -34.00
C LEU A 216 6.58 -6.88 -34.70
N LYS A 217 5.59 -6.28 -34.02
CA LYS A 217 4.88 -5.08 -34.49
C LYS A 217 5.87 -3.94 -34.72
N HIS A 218 6.78 -3.69 -33.77
CA HIS A 218 7.78 -2.64 -33.88
C HIS A 218 8.69 -2.85 -35.09
N SER A 219 9.22 -4.06 -35.26
CA SER A 219 10.06 -4.41 -36.41
C SER A 219 9.32 -4.21 -37.74
N THR A 220 8.04 -4.59 -37.80
CA THR A 220 7.19 -4.45 -39.00
C THR A 220 6.93 -2.99 -39.34
N VAL A 221 6.58 -2.15 -38.35
CA VAL A 221 6.37 -0.72 -38.58
C VAL A 221 7.65 -0.07 -39.08
N VAL A 222 8.76 -0.31 -38.40
CA VAL A 222 10.06 0.26 -38.78
C VAL A 222 10.47 -0.13 -40.20
N ASP A 223 10.34 -1.40 -40.59
CA ASP A 223 10.65 -1.87 -41.94
C ASP A 223 9.77 -1.20 -43.01
N CYS A 224 8.47 -1.00 -42.73
CA CYS A 224 7.57 -0.26 -43.61
C CYS A 224 7.97 1.21 -43.80
N TYR A 225 8.40 1.89 -42.73
CA TYR A 225 8.88 3.28 -42.81
C TYR A 225 10.21 3.38 -43.56
N GLU A 226 11.11 2.41 -43.39
CA GLU A 226 12.37 2.34 -44.15
C GLU A 226 12.11 2.12 -45.66
N LYS A 227 11.07 1.34 -46.00
CA LYS A 227 10.63 1.10 -47.39
C LYS A 227 9.73 2.20 -47.96
N LYS A 228 9.43 3.25 -47.18
CA LYS A 228 8.48 4.32 -47.54
C LYS A 228 7.11 3.78 -47.99
N SER A 229 6.66 2.69 -47.38
CA SER A 229 5.34 2.12 -47.62
C SER A 229 4.25 3.15 -47.29
N GLY A 230 3.15 3.13 -48.03
CA GLY A 230 2.05 4.07 -47.80
C GLY A 230 1.38 3.82 -46.46
N GLY A 231 1.03 4.88 -45.70
CA GLY A 231 0.50 4.74 -44.33
C GLY A 231 -0.65 3.75 -44.16
N ARG A 232 -1.57 3.69 -45.14
CA ARG A 232 -2.69 2.73 -45.16
C ARG A 232 -2.24 1.27 -45.29
N GLU A 233 -1.16 1.01 -46.02
CA GLU A 233 -0.56 -0.32 -46.14
C GLU A 233 0.12 -0.74 -44.83
N ILE A 234 0.81 0.21 -44.16
CA ILE A 234 1.43 -0.02 -42.85
C ILE A 234 0.34 -0.38 -41.83
N GLU A 235 -0.73 0.40 -41.77
CA GLU A 235 -1.86 0.19 -40.86
C GLU A 235 -2.51 -1.18 -41.07
N ASN A 236 -2.77 -1.59 -42.31
CA ASN A 236 -3.33 -2.90 -42.62
C ASN A 236 -2.44 -4.06 -42.14
N ARG A 237 -1.11 -3.97 -42.29
CA ARG A 237 -0.17 -5.00 -41.83
C ARG A 237 -0.09 -5.06 -40.29
N VAL A 238 -0.24 -3.91 -39.64
CA VAL A 238 -0.14 -3.75 -38.18
C VAL A 238 -1.46 -4.08 -37.47
N ALA A 239 -2.61 -3.93 -38.13
CA ALA A 239 -3.93 -4.13 -37.53
C ALA A 239 -4.10 -5.51 -36.87
N SER A 240 -3.68 -6.59 -37.54
CA SER A 240 -3.73 -7.94 -36.97
C SER A 240 -2.84 -8.10 -35.73
N HIS A 241 -1.69 -7.41 -35.70
CA HIS A 241 -0.77 -7.42 -34.56
C HIS A 241 -1.36 -6.62 -33.39
N GLN A 242 -1.97 -5.46 -33.68
CA GLN A 242 -2.62 -4.62 -32.68
C GLN A 242 -3.82 -5.33 -32.03
N GLN A 243 -4.65 -6.02 -32.81
CA GLN A 243 -5.79 -6.76 -32.29
C GLN A 243 -5.36 -7.83 -31.29
N LYS A 244 -4.35 -8.64 -31.65
CA LYS A 244 -3.80 -9.66 -30.75
C LYS A 244 -3.17 -9.07 -29.50
N LEU A 245 -2.46 -7.94 -29.63
CA LEU A 245 -1.87 -7.26 -28.48
C LEU A 245 -2.94 -6.74 -27.50
N THR A 246 -4.07 -6.25 -28.04
CA THR A 246 -5.19 -5.75 -27.22
C THR A 246 -5.86 -6.90 -26.46
N ALA A 247 -6.06 -8.06 -27.10
CA ALA A 247 -6.56 -9.25 -26.42
C ALA A 247 -5.61 -9.74 -25.32
N LEU A 248 -4.31 -9.83 -25.60
CA LEU A 248 -3.31 -10.25 -24.62
C LEU A 248 -3.19 -9.29 -23.42
N ARG A 249 -3.33 -7.97 -23.64
CA ARG A 249 -3.39 -6.99 -22.54
C ARG A 249 -4.58 -7.25 -21.63
N GLN A 250 -5.76 -7.44 -22.22
CA GLN A 250 -6.97 -7.73 -21.47
C GLN A 250 -6.83 -9.02 -20.64
N GLU A 251 -6.26 -10.07 -21.21
CA GLU A 251 -5.99 -11.33 -20.48
C GLU A 251 -4.99 -11.14 -19.33
N VAL A 252 -3.96 -10.30 -19.50
CA VAL A 252 -3.00 -9.96 -18.44
C VAL A 252 -3.69 -9.18 -17.31
N ASP A 253 -4.54 -8.21 -17.65
CA ASP A 253 -5.28 -7.42 -16.67
C ASP A 253 -6.27 -8.30 -15.88
N GLU A 254 -6.97 -9.22 -16.55
CA GLU A 254 -7.85 -10.21 -15.91
C GLU A 254 -7.07 -11.14 -14.96
N LEU A 255 -5.91 -11.64 -15.38
CA LEU A 255 -5.06 -12.47 -14.51
C LEU A 255 -4.50 -11.70 -13.32
N LEU A 256 -4.15 -10.42 -13.49
CA LEU A 256 -3.71 -9.56 -12.40
C LEU A 256 -4.82 -9.34 -11.37
N GLU A 257 -6.06 -9.09 -11.82
CA GLU A 257 -7.22 -8.96 -10.93
C GLU A 257 -7.46 -10.24 -10.12
N VAL A 258 -7.40 -11.39 -10.79
CA VAL A 258 -7.55 -12.69 -10.13
C VAL A 258 -6.44 -12.97 -9.12
N ILE A 259 -5.20 -12.52 -9.36
CA ILE A 259 -4.10 -12.66 -8.40
C ILE A 259 -4.25 -11.68 -7.23
N ASP A 260 -4.80 -10.47 -7.44
CA ASP A 260 -5.08 -9.50 -6.37
C ASP A 260 -6.25 -9.91 -5.46
N GLU A 261 -7.16 -10.76 -5.96
CA GLU A 261 -8.26 -11.31 -5.17
C GLU A 261 -7.87 -12.43 -4.19
N ILE A 262 -6.70 -13.05 -4.37
CA ILE A 262 -6.19 -14.16 -3.55
C ILE A 262 -5.39 -13.63 -2.36
#